data_AF-A0A2A5MBU7-F1
#
_entry.id   AF-A0A2A5MBU7-F1
#
_cell.length_a   1.000
_cell.length_b   1.000
_cell.length_c   1.000
_cell.angle_alpha   90.00
_cell.angle_beta   90.00
_cell.angle_gamma   90.00
#
_symmetry.space_group_name_H-M   'P 1'
#
loop_
_entity.id
_entity.type
_entity.pdbx_description
1 polymer ?
#
loop_
_entity_poly.entity_id
_entity_poly.type
_entity_poly.pdbx_seq_one_letter_code
_entity_poly.pdbx_strand_id
1 'polypeptide(L)'
;MHLHLVPTLYHTISNKCRLESVTIPELKFEIKGDALSCGRPFPNKRLNVGMQKNRKAMIGLLLEYDKKVSHFTTQYKWYIEDIGIVQHNIKTIVLDCDFDLISQYIGLNIGLDEFKPRLHHSYHNAAPVKIQPMMESYRTGEPVNKLHHDVWDNNVLLSRTETLLLHTLETDRLSEYSLLTDRLPELSSAICI
;
A
#
# COMPACT_ATOMS: atom_id res chain seq x y z
N MET A 1 -15.96 8.57 2.22
CA MET A 1 -15.10 7.48 2.71
C MET A 1 -13.65 7.78 2.33
N HIS A 2 -12.70 7.17 3.02
CA HIS A 2 -11.27 7.34 2.79
C HIS A 2 -10.62 6.04 2.34
N LEU A 3 -9.78 6.11 1.31
CA LEU A 3 -8.97 5.00 0.83
C LEU A 3 -7.50 5.31 1.07
N HIS A 4 -6.90 4.61 2.02
CA HIS A 4 -5.47 4.72 2.32
C HIS A 4 -4.70 3.65 1.53
N LEU A 5 -4.03 4.10 0.48
CA LEU A 5 -3.26 3.28 -0.45
C LEU A 5 -1.81 3.25 -0.02
N VAL A 6 -1.15 2.08 -0.08
CA VAL A 6 0.25 1.93 0.34
C VAL A 6 1.09 1.25 -0.74
N PRO A 7 1.40 1.96 -1.84
CA PRO A 7 2.31 1.46 -2.86
C PRO A 7 3.66 1.13 -2.22
N THR A 8 4.05 -0.14 -2.22
CA THR A 8 5.26 -0.60 -1.51
C THR A 8 6.15 -1.43 -2.43
N LEU A 9 7.43 -1.06 -2.49
CA LEU A 9 8.46 -1.74 -3.26
C LEU A 9 9.64 -2.09 -2.36
N TYR A 10 9.86 -3.39 -2.13
CA TYR A 10 11.08 -3.91 -1.52
C TYR A 10 12.17 -4.05 -2.58
N HIS A 11 13.25 -3.29 -2.41
CA HIS A 11 14.40 -3.29 -3.32
C HIS A 11 15.70 -3.31 -2.53
N THR A 12 16.50 -4.36 -2.76
CA THR A 12 17.72 -4.63 -1.99
C THR A 12 18.98 -4.04 -2.62
N ILE A 13 18.90 -3.61 -3.89
CA ILE A 13 20.02 -3.04 -4.64
C ILE A 13 19.92 -1.50 -4.57
N SER A 14 20.97 -0.80 -4.97
CA SER A 14 21.08 0.66 -4.88
C SER A 14 20.41 1.44 -6.01
N ASN A 15 19.65 0.80 -6.91
CA ASN A 15 19.00 1.49 -8.01
C ASN A 15 17.97 2.50 -7.50
N LYS A 16 17.88 3.66 -8.18
CA LYS A 16 16.81 4.61 -7.87
C LYS A 16 15.46 4.03 -8.26
N CYS A 17 14.52 4.12 -7.32
CA CYS A 17 13.14 3.68 -7.51
C CYS A 17 12.22 4.89 -7.56
N ARG A 18 11.29 4.91 -8.53
CA ARG A 18 10.25 5.92 -8.71
C ARG A 18 8.90 5.23 -8.84
N LEU A 19 7.89 5.72 -8.15
CA LEU A 19 6.51 5.37 -8.45
C LEU A 19 6.05 6.24 -9.63
N GLU A 20 5.72 5.61 -10.75
CA GLU A 20 5.29 6.30 -11.98
C GLU A 20 3.81 6.64 -11.96
N SER A 21 2.99 5.71 -11.48
CA SER A 21 1.55 5.89 -11.44
C SER A 21 0.87 5.05 -10.38
N VAL A 22 -0.25 5.57 -9.89
CA VAL A 22 -1.27 4.83 -9.15
C VAL A 22 -2.57 4.96 -9.93
N THR A 23 -3.21 3.82 -10.21
CA THR A 23 -4.49 3.78 -10.93
C THR A 23 -5.48 2.91 -10.18
N ILE A 24 -6.73 3.34 -10.11
CA ILE A 24 -7.87 2.53 -9.66
C ILE A 24 -8.95 2.60 -10.75
N PRO A 25 -8.98 1.64 -11.69
CA PRO A 25 -9.90 1.67 -12.82
C PRO A 25 -11.37 1.75 -12.41
N GLU A 26 -11.77 1.00 -11.37
CA GLU A 26 -13.16 0.96 -10.88
C GLU A 26 -13.64 2.33 -10.37
N LEU A 27 -12.72 3.19 -9.93
CA LEU A 27 -13.00 4.53 -9.42
C LEU A 27 -12.66 5.62 -10.43
N LYS A 28 -12.24 5.26 -11.65
CA LYS A 28 -11.74 6.20 -12.69
C LYS A 28 -10.63 7.12 -12.18
N PHE A 29 -9.85 6.64 -11.21
CA PHE A 29 -8.77 7.41 -10.60
C PHE A 29 -7.43 7.08 -11.23
N GLU A 30 -6.65 8.12 -11.52
CA GLU A 30 -5.25 8.01 -11.92
C GLU A 30 -4.45 9.21 -11.40
N ILE A 31 -3.27 8.93 -10.84
CA ILE A 31 -2.26 9.92 -10.49
C ILE A 31 -0.91 9.45 -11.04
N LYS A 32 -0.12 10.39 -11.58
CA LYS A 32 1.13 10.11 -12.30
C LYS A 32 2.25 11.08 -11.91
N GLY A 33 3.48 10.65 -12.13
CA GLY A 33 4.65 11.51 -12.27
C GLY A 33 4.84 12.52 -11.13
N ASP A 34 4.80 13.81 -11.47
CA ASP A 34 5.24 14.92 -10.60
C ASP A 34 4.43 15.11 -9.31
N ALA A 35 3.22 14.56 -9.24
CA ALA A 35 2.39 14.58 -8.03
C ALA A 35 2.75 13.47 -7.04
N LEU A 36 3.55 12.49 -7.47
CA LEU A 36 4.02 11.38 -6.67
C LEU A 36 5.48 11.58 -6.27
N SER A 37 5.85 10.99 -5.15
CA SER A 37 7.23 10.83 -4.75
C SER A 37 7.44 9.47 -4.07
N CYS A 38 8.71 9.12 -3.86
CA CYS A 38 9.10 7.90 -3.19
C CYS A 38 9.83 8.25 -1.89
N GLY A 39 9.39 7.64 -0.78
CA GLY A 39 9.96 7.85 0.54
C GLY A 39 10.32 6.52 1.21
N ARG A 40 10.98 6.63 2.37
CA ARG A 40 11.31 5.48 3.25
C ARG A 40 10.81 5.80 4.67
N PRO A 41 9.48 5.74 4.90
CA PRO A 41 8.89 6.10 6.19
C PRO A 41 9.26 5.09 7.30
N PHE A 42 9.66 3.88 6.92
CA PHE A 42 10.05 2.83 7.86
C PHE A 42 11.55 2.82 8.18
N PRO A 43 11.97 2.21 9.30
CA PRO A 43 13.39 1.99 9.61
C PRO A 43 14.12 1.18 8.52
N ASN A 44 13.45 0.19 7.93
CA ASN A 44 14.00 -0.62 6.85
C ASN A 44 14.18 0.20 5.56
N LYS A 45 15.43 0.56 5.24
CA LYS A 45 15.76 1.41 4.09
C LYS A 45 15.69 0.74 2.72
N ARG A 46 15.43 -0.57 2.69
CA ARG A 46 15.14 -1.33 1.46
C ARG A 46 13.67 -1.23 1.04
N LEU A 47 12.82 -0.69 1.92
CA LEU A 47 11.40 -0.56 1.68
C LEU A 47 11.08 0.85 1.18
N ASN A 48 10.80 0.94 -0.11
CA ASN A 48 10.37 2.16 -0.77
C ASN A 48 8.84 2.23 -0.72
N VAL A 49 8.32 3.40 -0.35
CA VAL A 49 6.88 3.67 -0.29
C VAL A 49 6.56 4.82 -1.21
N GLY A 50 5.59 4.58 -2.10
CA GLY A 50 5.05 5.61 -2.97
C GLY A 50 4.04 6.45 -2.20
N MET A 51 4.14 7.77 -2.36
CA MET A 51 3.34 8.73 -1.61
C MET A 51 2.99 9.91 -2.48
N GLN A 52 2.00 10.70 -2.05
CA GLN A 52 1.82 12.03 -2.60
C GLN A 52 3.05 12.89 -2.28
N LYS A 53 3.45 13.73 -3.22
CA LYS A 53 4.62 14.60 -3.05
C LYS A 53 4.46 15.48 -1.81
N ASN A 54 5.26 15.18 -0.80
CA ASN A 54 5.27 15.86 0.49
C ASN A 54 6.73 16.10 0.93
N ARG A 55 6.96 17.05 1.84
CA ARG A 55 8.27 17.33 2.45
C ARG A 55 8.77 16.17 3.31
N LYS A 56 7.86 15.40 3.89
CA LYS A 56 8.14 14.27 4.77
C LYS A 56 7.81 12.95 4.07
N ALA A 57 8.61 11.92 4.33
CA ALA A 57 8.27 10.56 3.92
C ALA A 57 7.05 10.06 4.71
N MET A 58 5.98 9.70 4.01
CA MET A 58 4.72 9.20 4.55
C MET A 58 4.48 7.76 4.13
N ILE A 59 3.64 7.05 4.89
CA ILE A 59 3.14 5.72 4.57
C ILE A 59 2.00 5.92 3.59
N GLY A 60 2.29 5.84 2.29
CA GLY A 60 1.25 5.84 1.27
C GLY A 60 0.65 7.22 0.95
N LEU A 61 -0.58 7.19 0.44
CA LEU A 61 -1.40 8.33 0.07
C LEU A 61 -2.86 8.07 0.41
N LEU A 62 -3.62 9.14 0.64
CA LEU A 62 -5.01 9.09 1.05
C LEU A 62 -5.91 9.65 -0.06
N LEU A 63 -6.97 8.94 -0.39
CA LEU A 63 -8.03 9.41 -1.28
C LEU A 63 -9.32 9.60 -0.49
N GLU A 64 -10.10 10.60 -0.85
CA GLU A 64 -11.47 10.79 -0.38
C GLU A 64 -12.43 10.48 -1.52
N TYR A 65 -13.42 9.63 -1.26
CA TYR A 65 -14.41 9.19 -2.25
C TYR A 65 -15.82 9.25 -1.66
N ASP A 66 -16.78 9.73 -2.46
CA ASP A 66 -18.14 10.05 -2.03
C ASP A 66 -19.04 8.82 -1.84
N LYS A 67 -18.67 7.68 -2.43
CA LYS A 67 -19.47 6.44 -2.41
C LYS A 67 -18.79 5.34 -1.63
N LYS A 68 -19.59 4.42 -1.11
CA LYS A 68 -19.09 3.15 -0.55
C LYS A 68 -18.57 2.24 -1.66
N VAL A 69 -17.50 1.50 -1.38
CA VAL A 69 -16.86 0.58 -2.32
C VAL A 69 -16.80 -0.81 -1.69
N SER A 70 -17.25 -1.83 -2.40
CA SER A 70 -17.17 -3.24 -1.95
C SER A 70 -15.91 -3.96 -2.45
N HIS A 71 -15.31 -3.47 -3.54
CA HIS A 71 -14.05 -3.96 -4.08
C HIS A 71 -13.45 -2.94 -5.05
N PHE A 72 -12.13 -2.96 -5.19
CA PHE A 72 -11.41 -2.17 -6.18
C PHE A 72 -10.00 -2.73 -6.39
N THR A 73 -9.39 -2.42 -7.54
CA THR A 73 -8.04 -2.86 -7.87
C THR A 73 -7.11 -1.66 -7.96
N THR A 74 -6.13 -1.60 -7.07
CA THR A 74 -5.05 -0.60 -7.18
C THR A 74 -3.91 -1.16 -8.01
N GLN A 75 -3.50 -0.40 -9.03
CA GLN A 75 -2.36 -0.73 -9.88
C GLN A 75 -1.24 0.28 -9.63
N TYR A 76 -0.08 -0.23 -9.22
CA TYR A 76 1.13 0.55 -8.99
C TYR A 76 2.15 0.22 -10.06
N LYS A 77 2.61 1.24 -10.79
CA LYS A 77 3.72 1.10 -11.74
C LYS A 77 4.96 1.75 -11.15
N TRP A 78 6.01 0.96 -11.01
CA TRP A 78 7.29 1.39 -10.48
C TRP A 78 8.32 1.38 -11.60
N TYR A 79 9.11 2.44 -11.69
CA TYR A 79 10.33 2.49 -12.48
C TYR A 79 11.53 2.26 -11.56
N ILE A 80 12.40 1.36 -11.97
CA ILE A 80 13.67 1.08 -11.30
C ILE A 80 14.80 1.36 -12.29
N GLU A 81 15.72 2.23 -11.92
CA GLU A 81 16.91 2.59 -12.71
C GLU A 81 17.67 1.33 -13.15
N ASP A 82 18.02 1.24 -14.43
CA ASP A 82 18.71 0.11 -15.08
C ASP A 82 17.95 -1.24 -15.10
N ILE A 83 16.69 -1.28 -14.63
CA ILE A 83 15.83 -2.48 -14.68
C ILE A 83 14.59 -2.23 -15.54
N GLY A 84 13.95 -1.07 -15.41
CA GLY A 84 12.75 -0.71 -16.14
C GLY A 84 11.48 -0.71 -15.28
N ILE A 85 10.33 -0.99 -15.91
CA ILE A 85 9.02 -0.90 -15.27
C ILE A 85 8.62 -2.25 -14.66
N VAL A 86 8.19 -2.22 -13.41
CA VAL A 86 7.55 -3.35 -12.72
C VAL A 86 6.16 -2.94 -12.23
N GLN A 87 5.23 -3.89 -12.19
CA GLN A 87 3.82 -3.62 -11.89
C GLN A 87 3.28 -4.46 -10.73
N HIS A 88 2.64 -3.79 -9.77
CA HIS A 88 2.00 -4.41 -8.62
C HIS A 88 0.51 -4.11 -8.62
N ASN A 89 -0.30 -5.15 -8.65
CA ASN A 89 -1.76 -5.06 -8.62
C ASN A 89 -2.28 -5.63 -7.31
N ILE A 90 -3.14 -4.88 -6.62
CA ILE A 90 -3.79 -5.35 -5.39
C ILE A 90 -5.30 -5.28 -5.60
N LYS A 91 -5.94 -6.44 -5.65
CA LYS A 91 -7.39 -6.57 -5.60
C LYS A 91 -7.85 -6.49 -4.15
N THR A 92 -8.46 -5.37 -3.78
CA THR A 92 -9.00 -5.17 -2.44
C THR A 92 -10.46 -5.60 -2.42
N ILE A 93 -10.82 -6.46 -1.47
CA ILE A 93 -12.21 -6.87 -1.18
C ILE A 93 -12.57 -6.31 0.19
N VAL A 94 -13.64 -5.52 0.24
CA VAL A 94 -14.13 -4.85 1.44
C VAL A 94 -15.26 -5.68 2.03
N LEU A 95 -15.12 -6.09 3.29
CA LEU A 95 -15.94 -7.12 3.91
C LEU A 95 -17.14 -6.58 4.69
N ASP A 96 -17.15 -5.29 5.02
CA ASP A 96 -18.22 -4.62 5.74
C ASP A 96 -18.34 -3.15 5.30
N CYS A 97 -19.22 -2.41 5.97
CA CYS A 97 -19.35 -0.96 5.76
C CYS A 97 -19.61 -0.21 7.07
N ASP A 98 -19.05 -0.73 8.15
CA ASP A 98 -19.25 -0.24 9.52
C ASP A 98 -18.60 1.13 9.75
N PHE A 99 -17.51 1.40 9.03
CA PHE A 99 -16.72 2.63 9.14
C PHE A 99 -16.28 3.20 7.79
N ASP A 100 -15.57 4.32 7.83
CA ASP A 100 -15.29 5.15 6.67
C ASP A 100 -13.86 5.04 6.12
N LEU A 101 -12.93 4.30 6.74
CA LEU A 101 -11.57 4.12 6.24
C LEU A 101 -11.35 2.70 5.71
N ILE A 102 -10.83 2.58 4.50
CA ILE A 102 -10.23 1.35 3.98
C ILE A 102 -8.72 1.58 3.88
N SER A 103 -7.92 0.79 4.59
CA SER A 103 -6.46 0.96 4.62
C SER A 103 -5.72 -0.29 4.20
N GLN A 104 -4.88 -0.15 3.18
CA GLN A 104 -3.92 -1.20 2.78
C GLN A 104 -2.73 -1.32 3.73
N TYR A 105 -2.59 -0.40 4.70
CA TYR A 105 -1.61 -0.56 5.78
C TYR A 105 -2.17 -1.50 6.85
N ILE A 106 -1.62 -2.72 6.92
CA ILE A 106 -2.06 -3.75 7.87
C ILE A 106 -1.83 -3.32 9.33
N GLY A 107 -0.88 -2.43 9.59
CA GLY A 107 -0.64 -1.87 10.92
C GLY A 107 -1.89 -1.26 11.56
N LEU A 108 -2.78 -0.63 10.79
CA LEU A 108 -4.02 -0.04 11.32
C LEU A 108 -5.11 -1.08 11.63
N ASN A 109 -4.98 -2.31 11.10
CA ASN A 109 -5.96 -3.38 11.33
C ASN A 109 -5.68 -4.15 12.63
N ILE A 110 -4.44 -4.07 13.14
CA ILE A 110 -4.04 -4.60 14.44
C ILE A 110 -4.55 -3.62 15.48
N GLY A 111 -5.35 -4.05 16.45
CA GLY A 111 -5.93 -3.15 17.46
C GLY A 111 -4.88 -2.37 18.26
N LEU A 112 -5.24 -1.18 18.70
CA LEU A 112 -4.43 -0.29 19.55
C LEU A 112 -5.33 0.41 20.55
N ASP A 113 -5.00 0.33 21.83
CA ASP A 113 -5.78 0.92 22.93
C ASP A 113 -7.29 0.57 22.83
N GLU A 114 -8.14 1.57 22.58
CA GLU A 114 -9.60 1.41 22.46
C GLU A 114 -10.05 0.80 21.12
N PHE A 115 -9.19 0.84 20.11
CA PHE A 115 -9.48 0.33 18.78
C PHE A 115 -9.36 -1.19 18.74
N LYS A 116 -10.49 -1.88 18.61
CA LYS A 116 -10.52 -3.34 18.46
C LYS A 116 -9.80 -3.79 17.17
N PRO A 117 -9.11 -4.93 17.17
CA PRO A 117 -8.56 -5.51 15.94
C PRO A 117 -9.68 -5.79 14.92
N ARG A 118 -9.42 -5.48 13.64
CA ARG A 118 -10.36 -5.74 12.52
C ARG A 118 -9.72 -6.56 11.39
N LEU A 119 -8.66 -7.30 11.71
CA LEU A 119 -8.00 -8.19 10.78
C LEU A 119 -8.94 -9.36 10.38
N HIS A 120 -8.94 -9.74 9.11
CA HIS A 120 -9.71 -10.89 8.64
C HIS A 120 -9.18 -12.22 9.23
N HIS A 121 -10.07 -13.19 9.49
CA HIS A 121 -9.72 -14.45 10.15
C HIS A 121 -8.65 -15.26 9.41
N SER A 122 -8.59 -15.16 8.06
CA SER A 122 -7.57 -15.84 7.25
C SER A 122 -6.14 -15.39 7.57
N TYR A 123 -5.97 -14.27 8.28
CA TYR A 123 -4.68 -13.68 8.59
C TYR A 123 -4.24 -13.89 10.03
N HIS A 124 -5.05 -14.50 10.90
CA HIS A 124 -4.75 -14.63 12.34
C HIS A 124 -3.43 -15.36 12.64
N ASN A 125 -3.02 -16.29 11.77
CA ASN A 125 -1.79 -17.06 11.93
C ASN A 125 -0.63 -16.53 11.06
N ALA A 126 -0.80 -15.37 10.42
CA ALA A 126 0.20 -14.77 9.57
C ALA A 126 0.82 -13.54 10.26
N ALA A 127 2.14 -13.42 10.21
CA ALA A 127 2.80 -12.21 10.66
C ALA A 127 2.38 -11.01 9.78
N PRO A 128 2.23 -9.78 10.31
CA PRO A 128 1.81 -8.60 9.55
C PRO A 128 2.62 -8.37 8.26
N VAL A 129 3.93 -8.62 8.29
CA VAL A 129 4.82 -8.51 7.12
C VAL A 129 4.48 -9.48 5.98
N LYS A 130 3.85 -10.63 6.29
CA LYS A 130 3.38 -11.60 5.29
C LYS A 130 2.01 -11.22 4.70
N ILE A 131 1.24 -10.40 5.41
CA ILE A 131 -0.09 -9.94 4.99
C ILE A 131 0.02 -8.64 4.19
N GLN A 132 0.93 -7.75 4.58
CA GLN A 132 1.15 -6.46 3.94
C GLN A 132 1.49 -6.65 2.45
N PRO A 133 0.64 -6.17 1.51
CA PRO A 133 0.95 -6.26 0.10
C PRO A 133 2.25 -5.55 -0.23
N MET A 134 3.07 -6.17 -1.06
CA MET A 134 4.41 -5.68 -1.36
C MET A 134 4.95 -6.26 -2.66
N MET A 135 5.49 -5.38 -3.50
CA MET A 135 6.28 -5.76 -4.66
C MET A 135 7.73 -6.03 -4.25
N GLU A 136 8.27 -7.18 -4.60
CA GLU A 136 9.69 -7.50 -4.39
C GLU A 136 10.43 -7.39 -5.72
N SER A 137 11.21 -6.34 -5.91
CA SER A 137 11.84 -6.05 -7.21
C SER A 137 12.89 -7.06 -7.66
N TYR A 138 13.67 -7.63 -6.73
CA TYR A 138 14.83 -8.45 -7.05
C TYR A 138 14.99 -9.60 -6.06
N ARG A 139 15.40 -10.77 -6.56
CA ARG A 139 15.55 -11.99 -5.77
C ARG A 139 17.03 -12.33 -5.51
N THR A 140 17.46 -12.20 -4.26
CA THR A 140 18.75 -12.75 -3.76
C THR A 140 18.57 -13.87 -2.73
N GLY A 141 17.34 -14.32 -2.47
CA GLY A 141 17.03 -15.35 -1.48
C GLY A 141 15.59 -15.84 -1.51
N GLU A 142 15.10 -16.34 -0.37
CA GLU A 142 13.70 -16.72 -0.20
C GLU A 142 12.80 -15.48 -0.23
N PRO A 143 11.72 -15.48 -1.04
CA PRO A 143 10.83 -14.34 -1.15
C PRO A 143 10.08 -14.12 0.17
N VAL A 144 9.74 -12.86 0.46
CA VAL A 144 8.85 -12.54 1.58
C VAL A 144 7.49 -13.16 1.34
N ASN A 145 6.93 -12.98 0.15
CA ASN A 145 5.70 -13.62 -0.28
C ASN A 145 5.94 -14.33 -1.63
N LYS A 146 5.45 -15.57 -1.78
CA LYS A 146 5.49 -16.31 -3.04
C LYS A 146 4.07 -16.50 -3.54
N LEU A 147 3.76 -15.95 -4.70
CA LEU A 147 2.42 -16.06 -5.29
C LEU A 147 2.48 -16.79 -6.63
N HIS A 148 1.45 -17.58 -6.92
CA HIS A 148 1.39 -18.39 -8.14
C HIS A 148 1.36 -17.57 -9.44
N HIS A 149 0.96 -16.31 -9.36
CA HIS A 149 0.79 -15.41 -10.51
C HIS A 149 1.92 -14.38 -10.64
N ASP A 150 3.02 -14.57 -9.89
CA ASP A 150 4.21 -13.73 -10.04
C ASP A 150 4.89 -13.98 -11.39
N VAL A 151 5.16 -12.90 -12.14
CA VAL A 151 5.86 -12.95 -13.43
C VAL A 151 7.30 -12.51 -13.24
N TRP A 152 8.24 -13.42 -13.42
CA TRP A 152 9.68 -13.19 -13.23
C TRP A 152 10.44 -13.20 -14.56
N ASP A 153 11.46 -12.35 -14.65
CA ASP A 153 12.49 -12.40 -15.70
C ASP A 153 13.86 -12.12 -15.07
N ASN A 154 14.85 -12.99 -15.32
CA ASN A 154 16.23 -12.82 -14.84
C ASN A 154 16.37 -12.34 -13.36
N ASN A 155 15.66 -12.99 -12.43
CA ASN A 155 15.58 -12.66 -11.00
C ASN A 155 14.90 -11.32 -10.64
N VAL A 156 14.33 -10.62 -11.62
CA VAL A 156 13.49 -9.43 -11.45
C VAL A 156 12.02 -9.85 -11.47
N LEU A 157 11.24 -9.40 -10.50
CA LEU A 157 9.79 -9.57 -10.52
C LEU A 157 9.19 -8.45 -11.38
N LEU A 158 8.68 -8.80 -12.55
CA LEU A 158 8.09 -7.84 -13.49
C LEU A 158 6.64 -7.52 -13.10
N SER A 159 5.89 -8.51 -12.61
CA SER A 159 4.51 -8.30 -12.19
C SER A 159 4.08 -9.18 -11.04
N ARG A 160 3.30 -8.61 -10.12
CA ARG A 160 2.63 -9.30 -9.02
C ARG A 160 1.17 -8.88 -8.93
N THR A 161 0.29 -9.86 -8.68
CA THR A 161 -1.12 -9.62 -8.38
C THR A 161 -1.48 -10.30 -7.06
N GLU A 162 -1.99 -9.53 -6.11
CA GLU A 162 -2.39 -9.99 -4.77
C GLU A 162 -3.87 -9.71 -4.52
N THR A 163 -4.49 -10.51 -3.65
CA THR A 163 -5.84 -10.21 -3.13
C THR A 163 -5.73 -9.88 -1.65
N LEU A 164 -6.34 -8.76 -1.25
CA LEU A 164 -6.35 -8.25 0.11
C LEU A 164 -7.78 -8.17 0.62
N LEU A 165 -8.05 -8.81 1.76
CA LEU A 165 -9.34 -8.82 2.43
C LEU A 165 -9.30 -7.79 3.56
N LEU A 166 -10.13 -6.75 3.48
CA LEU A 166 -10.13 -5.66 4.47
C LEU A 166 -11.54 -5.47 5.04
N HIS A 167 -11.61 -5.29 6.35
CA HIS A 167 -12.75 -4.62 6.98
C HIS A 167 -12.52 -3.11 6.92
N THR A 168 -13.60 -2.33 6.96
CA THR A 168 -13.50 -0.90 7.19
C THR A 168 -13.00 -0.62 8.61
N LEU A 169 -12.36 0.54 8.79
CA LEU A 169 -11.73 0.99 10.01
C LEU A 169 -12.24 2.38 10.39
N GLU A 170 -12.16 2.71 11.67
CA GLU A 170 -12.36 4.06 12.19
C GLU A 170 -11.31 5.01 11.59
N THR A 171 -11.75 6.14 11.02
CA THR A 171 -10.86 7.13 10.40
C THR A 171 -9.86 7.71 11.41
N ASP A 172 -10.27 7.84 12.67
CA ASP A 172 -9.47 8.37 13.79
C ASP A 172 -8.18 7.57 14.04
N ARG A 173 -8.11 6.31 13.56
CA ARG A 173 -6.86 5.54 13.61
C ARG A 173 -5.70 6.23 12.90
N LEU A 174 -5.95 7.03 11.87
CA LEU A 174 -4.89 7.77 11.17
C LEU A 174 -4.21 8.80 12.07
N SER A 175 -4.97 9.46 12.96
CA SER A 175 -4.45 10.43 13.92
C SER A 175 -3.98 9.77 15.21
N GLU A 176 -4.71 8.80 15.77
CA GLU A 176 -4.36 8.19 17.06
C GLU A 176 -3.12 7.28 16.98
N TYR A 177 -2.89 6.61 15.84
CA TYR A 177 -1.64 5.86 15.61
C TYR A 177 -0.44 6.78 15.37
N SER A 178 -0.61 8.10 15.30
CA SER A 178 0.51 9.03 15.17
C SER A 178 1.49 8.94 16.35
N LEU A 179 1.01 8.49 17.52
CA LEU A 179 1.83 8.19 18.70
C LEU A 179 2.85 7.06 18.45
N LEU A 180 2.51 6.11 17.58
CA LEU A 180 3.41 5.03 17.16
C LEU A 180 4.22 5.40 15.92
N THR A 181 3.63 6.18 15.01
CA THR A 181 4.33 6.64 13.81
C THR A 181 3.75 7.95 13.28
N ASP A 182 4.60 8.98 13.25
CA ASP A 182 4.30 10.29 12.70
C ASP A 182 4.27 10.32 11.15
N ARG A 183 4.10 9.17 10.50
CA ARG A 183 4.25 8.95 9.06
C ARG A 183 2.93 8.62 8.36
N LEU A 184 1.82 8.53 9.07
CA LEU A 184 0.51 8.30 8.46
C LEU A 184 -0.01 9.58 7.77
N PRO A 185 -0.74 9.46 6.66
CA PRO A 185 -1.29 10.62 5.97
C PRO A 185 -2.36 11.31 6.83
N GLU A 186 -2.37 12.65 6.79
CA GLU A 186 -3.41 13.45 7.43
C GLU A 186 -4.67 13.51 6.55
N LEU A 187 -5.84 13.66 7.15
CA LEU A 187 -7.11 13.80 6.41
C LEU A 187 -7.10 15.00 5.46
N SER A 188 -6.46 16.09 5.86
CA SER A 188 -6.27 17.30 5.04
C SER A 188 -5.47 17.06 3.76
N SER A 189 -4.70 15.96 3.68
CA SER A 189 -3.91 15.58 2.51
C SER A 189 -4.68 14.69 1.52
N ALA A 190 -5.93 14.34 1.83
CA ALA A 190 -6.74 13.48 0.97
C ALA A 190 -6.95 14.11 -0.42
N ILE A 191 -6.81 13.28 -1.45
CA ILE A 191 -7.15 13.65 -2.83
C ILE A 191 -8.63 13.31 -3.04
N CYS A 192 -9.47 14.32 -3.22
CA CYS A 192 -10.90 14.12 -3.53
C CYS A 192 -11.06 13.60 -4.96
N ILE A 193 -11.79 12.50 -5.14
CA ILE A 193 -11.98 11.79 -6.41
C ILE A 193 -13.45 11.46 -6.69
#